data_AF-A0AAV5MI04-F1
#
_entry.id   AF-A0AAV5MI04-F1
#
_cell.length_a   1.000
_cell.length_b   1.000
_cell.length_c   1.000
_cell.angle_alpha   90.00
_cell.angle_beta   90.00
_cell.angle_gamma   90.00
#
_symmetry.space_group_name_H-M   'P 1'
#
loop_
_entity.id
_entity.type
_entity.pdbx_description
1 polymer ?
#
loop_
_entity_poly.entity_id
_entity_poly.type
_entity_poly.pdbx_seq_one_letter_code
_entity_poly.pdbx_strand_id
1 'polypeptide(L)'
;MMDPHKDGGSPKYMMVSTGADSYQYSLVVTWKGFDYELQGILTVFSSIHLSNNKFEGEIPDVIGKLSSLKGLNLSHNNLTGQIPPSLGNLTNLEWLDLSSNELVGKIPDELVSLTQLSVLNLSNNHLVGRIPQGNQFNTFGNGSYEGNLELCGIPLSKSCGGIGTPPSSFQEKDELWRFEWRVVVLGYGCGVVFGLLMGYLVFRTGKPKWFVSLFDGRPSQSGRKMRKARRLVQRRS
;
A
#
# COMPACT_ATOMS: atom_id res chain seq x y z
N MET A 1 38.44 -47.23 8.62
CA MET A 1 38.68 -46.41 7.41
C MET A 1 38.14 -47.19 6.23
N MET A 2 36.90 -46.90 5.85
CA MET A 2 36.19 -47.53 4.73
C MET A 2 35.43 -46.40 4.05
N ASP A 3 35.75 -46.20 2.77
CA ASP A 3 35.07 -45.30 1.87
C ASP A 3 34.19 -46.17 0.95
N PRO A 4 32.87 -45.97 0.90
CA PRO A 4 32.06 -46.58 -0.13
C PRO A 4 31.37 -45.53 -1.00
N HIS A 5 31.70 -45.61 -2.29
CA HIS A 5 30.78 -45.66 -3.42
C HIS A 5 29.67 -44.60 -3.56
N LYS A 6 29.79 -43.88 -4.69
CA LYS A 6 28.68 -43.37 -5.51
C LYS A 6 27.50 -44.34 -5.55
N ASP A 7 26.32 -43.84 -5.22
CA ASP A 7 25.08 -44.27 -5.87
C ASP A 7 24.25 -43.05 -6.27
N GLY A 8 24.03 -42.93 -7.58
CA GLY A 8 23.14 -41.95 -8.19
C GLY A 8 21.68 -42.33 -7.97
N GLY A 9 21.17 -42.14 -6.75
CA GLY A 9 19.76 -42.25 -6.44
C GLY A 9 19.08 -40.89 -6.57
N SER A 10 18.14 -40.76 -7.50
CA SER A 10 17.13 -39.70 -7.47
C SER A 10 16.44 -39.66 -6.09
N PRO A 11 16.06 -38.48 -5.56
CA PRO A 11 15.38 -38.43 -4.28
C PRO A 11 14.03 -39.14 -4.42
N LYS A 12 13.85 -40.26 -3.71
CA LYS A 12 12.58 -40.98 -3.63
C LYS A 12 11.62 -40.21 -2.73
N TYR A 13 11.11 -39.08 -3.18
CA TYR A 13 9.89 -38.53 -2.62
C TYR A 13 8.72 -39.41 -3.11
N MET A 14 7.99 -40.01 -2.18
CA MET A 14 6.81 -40.87 -2.36
C MET A 14 7.09 -42.37 -2.49
N MET A 15 7.18 -43.05 -1.33
CA MET A 15 6.76 -44.46 -1.23
C MET A 15 5.38 -44.51 -0.57
N VAL A 16 4.46 -45.22 -1.22
CA VAL A 16 3.15 -45.58 -0.67
C VAL A 16 3.34 -46.85 0.16
N SER A 17 3.07 -46.79 1.47
CA SER A 17 2.98 -47.99 2.28
C SER A 17 1.55 -48.53 2.17
N THR A 18 1.44 -49.73 1.62
CA THR A 18 0.19 -50.47 1.44
C THR A 18 -0.37 -50.90 2.80
N GLY A 19 -1.61 -50.47 3.10
CA GLY A 19 -2.44 -51.04 4.16
C GLY A 19 -2.55 -50.16 5.40
N ALA A 20 -3.75 -49.63 5.62
CA ALA A 20 -4.20 -48.72 6.69
C ALA A 20 -4.01 -47.22 6.41
N ASP A 21 -5.14 -46.51 6.41
CA ASP A 21 -5.37 -45.12 6.00
C ASP A 21 -4.66 -44.06 6.87
N SER A 22 -3.34 -44.10 6.98
CA SER A 22 -2.61 -42.99 7.59
C SER A 22 -1.31 -42.73 6.84
N TYR A 23 -1.28 -41.59 6.16
CA TYR A 23 -0.08 -41.02 5.62
C TYR A 23 0.80 -40.51 6.79
N GLN A 24 1.75 -41.30 7.27
CA GLN A 24 2.79 -40.80 8.18
C GLN A 24 3.88 -40.10 7.36
N TYR A 25 3.60 -38.85 6.98
CA TYR A 25 4.61 -37.94 6.46
C TYR A 25 5.16 -37.12 7.62
N SER A 26 6.49 -37.11 7.80
CA SER A 26 7.14 -36.04 8.56
C SER A 26 7.66 -34.97 7.60
N LEU A 27 7.37 -33.70 7.92
CA LEU A 27 7.86 -32.54 7.18
C LEU A 27 8.83 -31.79 8.08
N VAL A 28 10.04 -31.57 7.59
CA VAL A 28 11.00 -30.67 8.24
C VAL A 28 10.78 -29.27 7.69
N VAL A 29 10.34 -28.36 8.55
CA VAL A 29 10.14 -26.95 8.22
C VAL A 29 11.22 -26.14 8.93
N THR A 30 12.04 -25.43 8.17
CA THR A 30 13.03 -24.50 8.74
C THR A 30 12.37 -23.12 8.93
N TRP A 31 12.17 -22.72 10.18
CA TRP A 31 11.66 -21.40 10.55
C TRP A 31 12.70 -20.63 11.35
N LYS A 32 13.13 -19.46 10.84
CA LYS A 32 14.14 -18.60 11.47
C LYS A 32 15.44 -19.32 11.85
N GLY A 33 15.86 -20.27 11.01
CA GLY A 33 17.07 -21.09 11.24
C GLY A 33 16.88 -22.24 12.23
N PHE A 34 15.65 -22.50 12.69
CA PHE A 34 15.30 -23.66 13.50
C PHE A 34 14.53 -24.66 12.65
N ASP A 35 14.95 -25.92 12.70
CA ASP A 35 14.24 -27.01 12.04
C ASP A 35 13.16 -27.56 12.97
N TYR A 36 11.93 -27.60 12.48
CA TYR A 36 10.78 -28.20 13.14
C TYR A 36 10.36 -29.44 12.38
N GLU A 37 10.38 -30.59 13.05
CA GLU A 37 9.87 -31.84 12.49
C GLU A 37 8.39 -32.02 12.88
N LEU A 38 7.51 -31.95 11.89
CA LEU A 38 6.08 -32.20 12.09
C LEU A 38 5.82 -33.70 11.97
N GLN A 39 5.55 -34.39 13.08
CA GLN A 39 5.14 -35.80 13.07
C GLN A 39 3.68 -35.92 12.59
N GLY A 40 3.50 -36.10 11.28
CA GLY A 40 2.19 -36.16 10.63
C GLY A 40 1.65 -34.79 10.23
N ILE A 41 1.04 -34.72 9.04
CA ILE A 41 0.32 -33.51 8.61
C ILE A 41 -1.01 -33.48 9.37
N LEU A 42 -1.09 -32.66 10.41
CA LEU A 42 -2.35 -32.34 11.07
C LEU A 42 -3.27 -31.64 10.05
N THR A 43 -4.27 -32.36 9.53
CA THR A 43 -5.26 -31.85 8.57
C THR A 43 -6.16 -30.74 9.15
N VAL A 44 -6.06 -30.50 10.46
CA VAL A 44 -6.91 -29.56 11.21
C VAL A 44 -6.53 -28.09 10.96
N PHE A 45 -5.29 -27.79 10.55
CA PHE A 45 -4.85 -26.43 10.20
C PHE A 45 -3.90 -26.46 9.00
N SER A 46 -4.43 -26.73 7.80
CA SER A 46 -3.68 -26.61 6.56
C SER A 46 -3.62 -25.13 6.15
N SER A 47 -2.68 -24.36 6.71
CA SER A 47 -2.46 -22.97 6.32
C SER A 47 -1.02 -22.70 5.90
N ILE A 48 -0.84 -21.73 5.00
CA ILE A 48 0.45 -21.21 4.58
C ILE A 48 0.53 -19.75 5.00
N HIS A 49 1.51 -19.41 5.84
CA HIS A 49 1.80 -18.05 6.26
C HIS A 49 3.22 -17.67 5.84
N LEU A 50 3.32 -16.81 4.84
CA LEU A 50 4.59 -16.33 4.27
C LEU A 50 4.66 -14.80 4.24
N SER A 51 3.82 -14.12 5.03
CA SER A 51 3.75 -12.67 5.07
C SER A 51 4.98 -12.01 5.68
N ASN A 52 5.16 -10.72 5.41
CA ASN A 52 6.25 -9.88 5.89
C ASN A 52 7.64 -10.39 5.47
N ASN A 53 7.78 -10.73 4.19
CA ASN A 53 9.05 -11.13 3.60
C ASN A 53 9.38 -10.22 2.40
N LYS A 54 10.33 -10.65 1.59
CA LYS A 54 10.75 -9.98 0.34
C LYS A 54 10.60 -10.95 -0.84
N PHE A 55 9.55 -11.78 -0.84
CA PHE A 55 9.31 -12.67 -1.96
C PHE A 55 8.95 -11.84 -3.19
N GLU A 56 9.61 -12.15 -4.30
CA GLU A 56 9.47 -11.50 -5.60
C GLU A 56 8.92 -12.51 -6.62
N GLY A 57 8.53 -12.02 -7.80
CA GLY A 57 7.97 -12.84 -8.87
C GLY A 57 6.48 -13.11 -8.70
N GLU A 58 5.95 -14.05 -9.47
CA GLU A 58 4.51 -14.33 -9.54
C GLU A 58 4.06 -15.38 -8.53
N ILE A 59 2.77 -15.35 -8.18
CA ILE A 59 2.13 -16.43 -7.42
C ILE A 59 1.98 -17.63 -8.37
N PRO A 60 2.59 -18.79 -8.09
CA PRO A 60 2.57 -19.90 -9.02
C PRO A 60 1.21 -20.62 -9.03
N ASP A 61 0.72 -20.96 -10.21
CA ASP A 61 -0.57 -21.65 -10.41
C ASP A 61 -0.70 -22.96 -9.62
N VAL A 62 0.43 -23.59 -9.28
CA VAL A 62 0.50 -24.85 -8.53
C VAL A 62 -0.14 -24.75 -7.14
N ILE A 63 -0.24 -23.55 -6.56
CA ILE A 63 -0.91 -23.34 -5.27
C ILE A 63 -2.37 -23.81 -5.34
N GLY A 64 -3.04 -23.66 -6.49
CA GLY A 64 -4.41 -24.13 -6.70
C GLY A 64 -4.60 -25.65 -6.57
N LYS A 65 -3.53 -26.45 -6.48
CA LYS A 65 -3.59 -27.90 -6.23
C LYS A 65 -3.72 -28.27 -4.76
N LEU A 66 -3.56 -27.32 -3.84
CA LEU A 66 -3.58 -27.55 -2.40
C LEU A 66 -5.02 -27.61 -1.86
N SER A 67 -5.84 -28.56 -2.32
CA SER A 67 -7.30 -28.62 -2.07
C SER A 67 -7.72 -28.67 -0.58
N SER A 68 -6.81 -29.05 0.32
CA SER A 68 -7.05 -29.06 1.76
C SER A 68 -6.71 -27.74 2.46
N LEU A 69 -6.16 -26.76 1.74
CA LEU A 69 -5.73 -25.48 2.29
C LEU A 69 -6.94 -24.68 2.80
N LYS A 70 -6.87 -24.28 4.07
CA LYS A 70 -7.84 -23.42 4.77
C LYS A 70 -7.41 -21.97 4.85
N GLY A 71 -6.12 -21.70 4.72
CA GLY A 71 -5.58 -20.37 4.92
C GLY A 71 -4.35 -20.08 4.07
N LEU A 72 -4.34 -18.92 3.42
CA LEU A 72 -3.20 -18.46 2.62
C LEU A 72 -2.89 -17.00 2.93
N ASN A 73 -1.74 -16.74 3.57
CA ASN A 73 -1.22 -15.40 3.82
C ASN A 73 0.07 -15.18 3.03
N LEU A 74 0.02 -14.32 2.02
CA LEU A 74 1.17 -13.86 1.24
C LEU A 74 1.39 -12.35 1.35
N SER A 75 0.74 -11.68 2.31
CA SER A 75 0.76 -10.21 2.41
C SER A 75 2.12 -9.63 2.76
N HIS A 76 2.33 -8.35 2.47
CA HIS A 76 3.58 -7.64 2.75
C HIS A 76 4.80 -8.35 2.15
N ASN A 77 4.76 -8.54 0.83
CA ASN A 77 5.85 -9.05 0.01
C ASN A 77 6.01 -8.14 -1.22
N ASN A 78 6.84 -8.55 -2.17
CA ASN A 78 7.09 -7.87 -3.43
C ASN A 78 6.57 -8.71 -4.61
N LEU A 79 5.47 -9.45 -4.41
CA LEU A 79 4.89 -10.34 -5.42
C LEU A 79 4.26 -9.52 -6.55
N THR A 80 4.51 -9.93 -7.77
CA THR A 80 4.10 -9.27 -9.02
C THR A 80 3.20 -10.21 -9.85
N GLY A 81 2.78 -9.77 -11.03
CA GLY A 81 1.94 -10.56 -11.92
C GLY A 81 0.48 -10.60 -11.48
N GLN A 82 -0.30 -11.48 -12.11
CA GLN A 82 -1.73 -11.59 -11.86
C GLN A 82 -2.03 -12.55 -10.70
N ILE A 83 -3.19 -12.37 -10.07
CA ILE A 83 -3.73 -13.39 -9.17
C ILE A 83 -4.08 -14.62 -10.02
N PRO A 84 -3.50 -15.80 -9.77
CA PRO A 84 -3.74 -16.96 -10.61
C PRO A 84 -5.19 -17.46 -10.43
N PRO A 85 -5.95 -17.66 -11.53
CA PRO A 85 -7.32 -18.17 -11.47
C PRO A 85 -7.43 -19.52 -10.76
N SER A 86 -6.35 -20.31 -10.75
CA SER A 86 -6.29 -21.61 -10.07
C SER A 86 -6.53 -21.52 -8.55
N LEU A 87 -6.38 -20.35 -7.93
CA LEU A 87 -6.78 -20.15 -6.53
C LEU A 87 -8.27 -20.41 -6.32
N GLY A 88 -9.12 -20.26 -7.34
CA GLY A 88 -10.53 -20.65 -7.29
C GLY A 88 -10.77 -22.15 -7.10
N ASN A 89 -9.74 -23.00 -7.20
CA ASN A 89 -9.86 -24.43 -6.92
C ASN A 89 -9.76 -24.76 -5.41
N LEU A 90 -9.39 -23.79 -4.57
CA LEU A 90 -9.18 -23.99 -3.13
C LEU A 90 -10.51 -23.91 -2.35
N THR A 91 -11.47 -24.78 -2.66
CA THR A 91 -12.86 -24.68 -2.14
C THR A 91 -13.00 -24.81 -0.62
N ASN A 92 -11.94 -25.20 0.10
CA ASN A 92 -11.88 -25.25 1.57
C ASN A 92 -11.22 -24.01 2.19
N LEU A 93 -10.83 -23.02 1.40
CA LEU A 93 -10.15 -21.82 1.88
C LEU A 93 -11.10 -20.94 2.68
N GLU A 94 -10.74 -20.68 3.92
CA GLU A 94 -11.50 -19.89 4.89
C GLU A 94 -10.99 -18.45 4.97
N TRP A 95 -9.71 -18.22 4.70
CA TRP A 95 -9.13 -16.87 4.67
C TRP A 95 -7.99 -16.73 3.66
N LEU A 96 -7.97 -15.59 2.97
CA LEU A 96 -7.01 -15.24 1.92
C LEU A 96 -6.52 -13.81 2.11
N ASP A 97 -5.22 -13.63 2.31
CA ASP A 97 -4.59 -12.31 2.42
C ASP A 97 -3.44 -12.19 1.41
N LEU A 98 -3.65 -11.36 0.38
CA LEU A 98 -2.68 -11.01 -0.65
C LEU A 98 -2.31 -9.52 -0.59
N SER A 99 -2.69 -8.83 0.49
CA SER A 99 -2.56 -7.38 0.58
C SER A 99 -1.09 -6.92 0.63
N SER A 100 -0.85 -5.66 0.27
CA SER A 100 0.49 -5.05 0.32
C SER A 100 1.51 -5.85 -0.51
N ASN A 101 1.23 -5.99 -1.81
CA ASN A 101 2.09 -6.57 -2.83
C ASN A 101 2.04 -5.67 -4.09
N GLU A 102 2.65 -6.11 -5.19
CA GLU A 102 2.66 -5.43 -6.49
C GLU A 102 1.79 -6.17 -7.53
N LEU A 103 0.72 -6.85 -7.08
CA LEU A 103 -0.14 -7.66 -7.96
C LEU A 103 -0.92 -6.76 -8.93
N VAL A 104 -1.01 -7.19 -10.18
CA VAL A 104 -1.64 -6.45 -11.29
C VAL A 104 -2.79 -7.25 -11.91
N GLY A 105 -3.55 -6.61 -12.79
CA GLY A 105 -4.62 -7.27 -13.54
C GLY A 105 -5.93 -7.35 -12.78
N LYS A 106 -6.88 -8.13 -13.31
CA LYS A 106 -8.22 -8.26 -12.72
C LYS A 106 -8.21 -9.27 -11.58
N ILE A 107 -9.14 -9.11 -10.64
CA ILE A 107 -9.48 -10.17 -9.70
C ILE A 107 -10.18 -11.28 -10.51
N PRO A 108 -9.68 -12.53 -10.50
CA PRO A 108 -10.29 -13.63 -11.25
C PRO A 108 -11.71 -13.92 -10.76
N ASP A 109 -12.66 -14.09 -11.68
CA ASP A 109 -14.05 -14.45 -11.35
C ASP A 109 -14.11 -15.86 -10.70
N GLU A 110 -13.11 -16.70 -10.95
CA GLU A 110 -12.94 -18.01 -10.33
C GLU A 110 -12.88 -17.94 -8.80
N LEU A 111 -12.42 -16.83 -8.21
CA LEU A 111 -12.40 -16.69 -6.75
C LEU A 111 -13.82 -16.68 -6.13
N VAL A 112 -14.84 -16.36 -6.92
CA VAL A 112 -16.25 -16.42 -6.46
C VAL A 112 -16.64 -17.85 -6.06
N SER A 113 -15.96 -18.89 -6.54
CA SER A 113 -16.22 -20.29 -6.18
C SER A 113 -15.87 -20.64 -4.73
N LEU A 114 -15.12 -19.80 -4.02
CA LEU A 114 -14.56 -20.08 -2.70
C LEU A 114 -15.58 -19.97 -1.57
N THR A 115 -16.62 -20.80 -1.58
CA THR A 115 -17.81 -20.67 -0.71
C THR A 115 -17.55 -20.67 0.80
N GLN A 116 -16.38 -21.13 1.26
CA GLN A 116 -15.98 -21.11 2.67
C GLN A 116 -15.19 -19.86 3.08
N LEU A 117 -14.88 -18.96 2.13
CA LEU A 117 -14.03 -17.80 2.38
C LEU A 117 -14.74 -16.77 3.26
N SER A 118 -14.21 -16.56 4.46
CA SER A 118 -14.75 -15.65 5.48
C SER A 118 -13.96 -14.36 5.60
N VAL A 119 -12.69 -14.38 5.19
CA VAL A 119 -11.80 -13.22 5.22
C VAL A 119 -11.07 -13.12 3.89
N LEU A 120 -11.16 -11.95 3.25
CA LEU A 120 -10.43 -11.60 2.05
C LEU A 120 -9.74 -10.27 2.27
N ASN A 121 -8.46 -10.17 1.92
CA ASN A 121 -7.76 -8.90 1.84
C ASN A 121 -6.87 -8.84 0.60
N LEU A 122 -7.22 -7.95 -0.32
CA LEU A 122 -6.52 -7.67 -1.58
C LEU A 122 -6.01 -6.22 -1.62
N SER A 123 -6.09 -5.50 -0.49
CA SER A 123 -5.75 -4.08 -0.44
C SER A 123 -4.28 -3.80 -0.76
N ASN A 124 -3.98 -2.57 -1.15
CA ASN A 124 -2.61 -2.11 -1.44
C ASN A 124 -1.89 -2.99 -2.48
N ASN A 125 -2.50 -3.08 -3.66
CA ASN A 125 -1.96 -3.71 -4.86
C ASN A 125 -2.21 -2.78 -6.08
N HIS A 126 -1.96 -3.28 -7.29
CA HIS A 126 -2.23 -2.61 -8.56
C HIS A 126 -3.35 -3.29 -9.36
N LEU A 127 -4.34 -3.84 -8.67
CA LEU A 127 -5.47 -4.54 -9.29
C LEU A 127 -6.40 -3.55 -10.01
N VAL A 128 -7.01 -4.00 -11.10
CA VAL A 128 -7.80 -3.18 -12.02
C VAL A 128 -9.15 -3.83 -12.33
N GLY A 129 -10.12 -3.01 -12.74
CA GLY A 129 -11.40 -3.49 -13.26
C GLY A 129 -12.46 -3.74 -12.19
N ARG A 130 -13.54 -4.41 -12.59
CA ARG A 130 -14.71 -4.63 -11.72
C ARG A 130 -14.42 -5.73 -10.70
N ILE A 131 -14.78 -5.48 -9.44
CA ILE A 131 -14.75 -6.49 -8.38
C ILE A 131 -15.79 -7.59 -8.70
N PRO A 132 -15.39 -8.88 -8.76
CA PRO A 132 -16.30 -9.99 -8.97
C PRO A 132 -17.44 -9.98 -7.95
N GLN A 133 -18.64 -10.32 -8.41
CA GLN A 133 -19.84 -10.35 -7.56
C GLN A 133 -20.35 -11.77 -7.47
N GLY A 134 -20.80 -12.17 -6.28
CA GLY A 134 -21.38 -13.49 -6.03
C GLY A 134 -20.95 -14.09 -4.70
N ASN A 135 -21.80 -14.97 -4.17
CA ASN A 135 -21.55 -15.70 -2.91
C ASN A 135 -21.04 -14.75 -1.79
N GLN A 136 -19.92 -15.12 -1.16
CA GLN A 136 -19.26 -14.37 -0.10
C GLN A 136 -18.50 -13.13 -0.59
N PHE A 137 -18.22 -12.96 -1.89
CA PHE A 137 -17.54 -11.75 -2.39
C PHE A 137 -18.34 -10.46 -2.13
N ASN A 138 -19.67 -10.58 -2.07
CA ASN A 138 -20.58 -9.45 -1.79
C ASN A 138 -20.58 -9.02 -0.31
N THR A 139 -19.99 -9.81 0.60
CA THR A 139 -20.00 -9.52 2.05
C THR A 139 -18.75 -8.79 2.51
N PHE A 140 -17.68 -8.81 1.72
CA PHE A 140 -16.42 -8.14 2.06
C PHE A 140 -16.56 -6.62 1.96
N GLY A 141 -16.02 -5.91 2.97
CA GLY A 141 -16.06 -4.46 3.03
C GLY A 141 -15.00 -3.78 2.17
N ASN A 142 -15.12 -2.45 2.04
CA ASN A 142 -14.20 -1.58 1.29
C ASN A 142 -12.71 -1.82 1.65
N GLY A 143 -12.39 -2.02 2.92
CA GLY A 143 -11.01 -2.26 3.39
C GLY A 143 -10.33 -3.48 2.75
N SER A 144 -11.10 -4.44 2.22
CA SER A 144 -10.55 -5.60 1.51
C SER A 144 -9.96 -5.24 0.15
N TYR A 145 -10.30 -4.07 -0.41
CA TYR A 145 -10.02 -3.67 -1.78
C TYR A 145 -9.31 -2.31 -1.88
N GLU A 146 -9.15 -1.59 -0.77
CA GLU A 146 -8.54 -0.26 -0.74
C GLU A 146 -7.10 -0.23 -1.27
N GLY A 147 -6.59 0.93 -1.66
CA GLY A 147 -5.23 1.07 -2.21
C GLY A 147 -5.06 0.58 -3.65
N ASN A 148 -6.05 -0.08 -4.25
CA ASN A 148 -6.07 -0.41 -5.68
C ASN A 148 -6.76 0.69 -6.50
N LEU A 149 -5.96 1.56 -7.14
CA LEU A 149 -6.47 2.77 -7.79
C LEU A 149 -7.50 2.52 -8.90
N GLU A 150 -7.35 1.42 -9.63
CA GLU A 150 -8.15 1.09 -10.82
C GLU A 150 -9.28 0.08 -10.58
N LEU A 151 -9.43 -0.46 -9.37
CA LEU A 151 -10.59 -1.26 -9.01
C LEU A 151 -11.87 -0.40 -8.98
N CYS A 152 -13.00 -1.02 -9.28
CA CYS A 152 -14.32 -0.39 -9.26
C CYS A 152 -15.42 -1.43 -8.97
N GLY A 153 -16.63 -0.96 -8.67
CA GLY A 153 -17.78 -1.80 -8.33
C GLY A 153 -17.93 -2.01 -6.82
N ILE A 154 -19.08 -2.55 -6.42
CA ILE A 154 -19.43 -2.80 -5.02
C ILE A 154 -18.37 -3.74 -4.40
N PRO A 155 -17.84 -3.47 -3.19
CA PRO A 155 -18.26 -2.46 -2.20
C PRO A 155 -17.65 -1.07 -2.35
N LEU A 156 -16.83 -0.81 -3.36
CA LEU A 156 -16.23 0.50 -3.58
C LEU A 156 -17.29 1.50 -4.08
N SER A 157 -17.16 2.77 -3.69
CA SER A 157 -18.00 3.86 -4.22
C SER A 157 -17.70 4.20 -5.68
N LYS A 158 -16.59 3.68 -6.24
CA LYS A 158 -16.16 3.93 -7.61
C LYS A 158 -16.96 3.09 -8.60
N SER A 159 -17.68 3.76 -9.51
CA SER A 159 -18.45 3.08 -10.57
C SER A 159 -17.54 2.53 -11.67
N CYS A 160 -17.91 1.37 -12.22
CA CYS A 160 -17.24 0.82 -13.40
C CYS A 160 -17.94 1.33 -14.67
N GLY A 161 -17.28 2.23 -15.41
CA GLY A 161 -17.78 2.70 -16.71
C GLY A 161 -17.90 1.56 -17.73
N GLY A 162 -18.99 1.55 -18.51
CA GLY A 162 -19.18 0.65 -19.64
C GLY A 162 -18.34 1.08 -20.85
N ILE A 163 -17.79 0.13 -21.60
CA ILE A 163 -17.09 0.38 -22.86
C ILE A 163 -18.07 1.03 -23.86
N GLY A 164 -17.72 2.19 -24.38
CA GLY A 164 -18.56 2.89 -25.37
C GLY A 164 -18.33 4.38 -25.56
N THR A 165 -17.08 4.87 -25.54
CA THR A 165 -16.69 6.16 -26.16
C THR A 165 -15.16 6.20 -26.31
N PRO A 166 -14.61 6.75 -27.42
CA PRO A 166 -13.17 6.99 -27.57
C PRO A 166 -12.71 8.01 -26.52
N PRO A 167 -11.40 8.14 -26.22
CA PRO A 167 -10.94 8.81 -25.00
C PRO A 167 -11.31 10.30 -25.05
N SER A 168 -12.44 10.65 -24.43
CA SER A 168 -12.64 11.98 -23.90
C SER A 168 -11.69 12.09 -22.72
N SER A 169 -10.59 12.79 -22.95
CA SER A 169 -9.86 13.60 -21.98
C SER A 169 -10.06 13.19 -20.53
N PHE A 170 -9.01 12.64 -19.93
CA PHE A 170 -8.75 12.66 -18.49
C PHE A 170 -9.45 13.85 -17.81
N GLN A 171 -10.54 13.55 -17.10
CA GLN A 171 -11.14 14.49 -16.18
C GLN A 171 -11.67 13.72 -14.98
N GLU A 172 -10.76 13.27 -14.11
CA GLU A 172 -11.00 13.18 -12.66
C GLU A 172 -9.70 12.92 -11.88
N LYS A 173 -8.97 14.00 -11.60
CA LYS A 173 -8.20 14.15 -10.35
C LYS A 173 -8.45 15.57 -9.86
N ASP A 174 -9.64 15.80 -9.31
CA ASP A 174 -10.02 17.12 -8.76
C ASP A 174 -10.80 17.01 -7.43
N GLU A 175 -10.52 15.96 -6.65
CA GLU A 175 -11.09 15.76 -5.30
C GLU A 175 -10.03 15.77 -4.19
N LEU A 176 -8.91 16.48 -4.38
CA LEU A 176 -8.00 16.77 -3.24
C LEU A 176 -7.22 18.09 -3.31
N TRP A 177 -7.16 18.79 -4.46
CA TRP A 177 -6.48 20.09 -4.57
C TRP A 177 -7.26 21.15 -5.36
N ARG A 178 -8.60 21.12 -5.33
CA ARG A 178 -9.41 22.26 -5.76
C ARG A 178 -9.32 23.39 -4.72
N PHE A 179 -8.11 23.91 -4.49
CA PHE A 179 -7.93 25.27 -4.02
C PHE A 179 -8.63 26.15 -5.04
N GLU A 180 -9.82 26.64 -4.70
CA GLU A 180 -10.63 27.39 -5.64
C GLU A 180 -9.79 28.56 -6.20
N TRP A 181 -9.60 28.60 -7.52
CA TRP A 181 -9.07 29.79 -8.19
C TRP A 181 -9.86 31.05 -7.84
N ARG A 182 -11.07 30.91 -7.31
CA ARG A 182 -11.84 31.99 -6.66
C ARG A 182 -11.05 32.69 -5.55
N VAL A 183 -10.33 31.96 -4.70
CA VAL A 183 -9.45 32.53 -3.66
C VAL A 183 -8.25 33.25 -4.27
N VAL A 184 -7.67 32.68 -5.34
CA VAL A 184 -6.55 33.30 -6.06
C VAL A 184 -6.99 34.58 -6.78
N VAL A 185 -8.18 34.58 -7.39
CA VAL A 185 -8.79 35.74 -8.07
C VAL A 185 -9.21 36.82 -7.06
N LEU A 186 -9.79 36.43 -5.91
CA LEU A 186 -10.08 37.33 -4.79
C LEU A 186 -8.79 37.95 -4.23
N GLY A 187 -7.72 37.15 -4.09
CA GLY A 187 -6.41 37.62 -3.63
C GLY A 187 -5.75 38.58 -4.61
N TYR A 188 -5.81 38.31 -5.92
CA TYR A 188 -5.22 39.15 -6.95
C TYR A 188 -5.90 40.53 -7.01
N GLY A 189 -7.24 40.57 -6.91
CA GLY A 189 -7.99 41.83 -6.89
C GLY A 189 -7.61 42.73 -5.72
N CYS A 190 -7.61 42.19 -4.50
CA CYS A 190 -7.23 42.93 -3.30
C CYS A 190 -5.75 43.35 -3.33
N GLY A 191 -4.86 42.46 -3.78
CA GLY A 191 -3.41 42.70 -3.83
C GLY A 191 -3.00 43.80 -4.81
N VAL A 192 -3.60 43.86 -6.00
CA VAL A 192 -3.31 44.91 -6.99
C VAL A 192 -3.78 46.28 -6.49
N VAL A 193 -4.97 46.37 -5.89
CA VAL A 193 -5.50 47.63 -5.33
C VAL A 193 -4.62 48.11 -4.18
N PHE A 194 -4.25 47.23 -3.25
CA PHE A 194 -3.35 47.58 -2.15
C PHE A 194 -1.96 47.99 -2.66
N GLY A 195 -1.43 47.30 -3.67
CA GLY A 195 -0.13 47.60 -4.29
C GLY A 195 -0.12 48.96 -4.99
N LEU A 196 -1.16 49.28 -5.76
CA LEU A 196 -1.31 50.58 -6.41
C LEU A 196 -1.50 51.71 -5.40
N LEU A 197 -2.28 51.50 -4.34
CA LEU A 197 -2.47 52.48 -3.26
C LEU A 197 -1.15 52.73 -2.52
N MET A 198 -0.43 51.68 -2.13
CA MET A 198 0.88 51.80 -1.47
C MET A 198 1.92 52.44 -2.39
N GLY A 199 1.97 52.05 -3.67
CA GLY A 199 2.86 52.66 -4.66
C GLY A 199 2.56 54.14 -4.87
N TYR A 200 1.29 54.52 -4.95
CA TYR A 200 0.85 55.91 -5.07
C TYR A 200 1.23 56.73 -3.83
N LEU A 201 1.04 56.19 -2.62
CA LEU A 201 1.45 56.85 -1.37
C LEU A 201 2.97 57.07 -1.34
N VAL A 202 3.76 56.07 -1.74
CA VAL A 202 5.23 56.20 -1.80
C VAL A 202 5.67 57.24 -2.83
N PHE A 203 5.00 57.32 -3.98
CA PHE A 203 5.31 58.29 -5.03
C PHE A 203 4.92 59.73 -4.66
N ARG A 204 3.75 59.92 -4.02
CA ARG A 204 3.27 61.24 -3.55
C ARG A 204 4.00 61.76 -2.34
N THR A 205 4.37 60.89 -1.39
CA THR A 205 4.99 61.31 -0.13
C THR A 205 6.51 61.45 -0.22
N GLY A 206 7.13 60.96 -1.30
CA GLY A 206 8.56 61.09 -1.55
C GLY A 206 9.42 60.38 -0.49
N LYS A 207 9.87 59.16 -0.80
CA LYS A 207 10.81 58.34 -0.01
C LYS A 207 10.47 58.31 1.50
N PRO A 208 9.43 57.56 1.92
CA PRO A 208 9.12 57.39 3.33
C PRO A 208 10.31 56.72 4.07
N LYS A 209 10.91 57.46 5.01
CA LYS A 209 12.08 56.99 5.78
C LYS A 209 11.86 55.65 6.49
N TRP A 210 10.61 55.34 6.87
CA TRP A 210 10.22 54.07 7.51
C TRP A 210 10.22 52.88 6.54
N PHE A 211 9.90 53.10 5.25
CA PHE A 211 9.85 52.06 4.23
C PHE A 211 11.25 51.61 3.81
N VAL A 212 12.20 52.55 3.72
CA VAL A 212 13.61 52.23 3.45
C VAL A 212 14.20 51.39 4.58
N SER A 213 13.83 51.64 5.85
CA SER A 213 14.32 50.88 6.99
C SER A 213 13.79 49.44 7.11
N LEU A 214 12.72 49.09 6.38
CA LEU A 214 12.15 47.75 6.40
C LEU A 214 12.91 46.78 5.48
N PHE A 215 13.58 47.30 4.44
CA PHE A 215 14.31 46.50 3.44
C PHE A 215 15.82 46.72 3.47
N ASP A 216 16.32 47.85 3.99
CA ASP A 216 17.72 47.96 4.38
C ASP A 216 17.91 47.26 5.73
N GLY A 217 18.39 46.02 5.70
CA GLY A 217 18.78 45.22 6.87
C GLY A 217 19.96 45.80 7.67
N ARG A 218 19.89 47.06 8.09
CA ARG A 218 20.83 47.63 9.07
C ARG A 218 20.21 47.52 10.46
N PRO A 219 20.92 46.93 11.43
CA PRO A 219 20.42 46.80 12.79
C PRO A 219 20.21 48.19 13.39
N SER A 220 19.01 48.39 13.94
CA SER A 220 18.63 49.54 14.76
C SER A 220 19.72 49.86 15.80
N GLN A 221 20.28 51.08 15.73
CA GLN A 221 21.21 51.61 16.73
C GLN A 221 20.55 51.91 18.11
N SER A 222 19.33 51.45 18.36
CA SER A 222 18.71 51.55 19.69
C SER A 222 19.48 50.74 20.75
N GLY A 223 20.15 49.65 20.37
CA GLY A 223 20.95 48.82 21.29
C GLY A 223 22.28 49.45 21.77
N ARG A 224 22.76 50.52 21.13
CA ARG A 224 24.05 51.16 21.51
C ARG A 224 23.92 52.19 22.62
N LYS A 225 22.72 52.70 22.91
CA LYS A 225 22.49 53.61 24.06
C LYS A 225 22.40 52.85 25.39
N MET A 226 21.91 51.61 25.40
CA MET A 226 21.81 50.82 26.64
C MET A 226 23.18 50.30 27.16
N ARG A 227 24.16 50.07 26.28
CA ARG A 227 25.53 49.68 26.69
C ARG A 227 26.39 50.85 27.16
N LYS A 228 26.04 52.10 26.83
CA LYS A 228 26.69 53.30 27.42
C LYS A 228 26.06 53.70 28.76
N ALA A 229 24.77 53.47 28.96
CA ALA A 229 24.13 53.68 30.27
C ALA A 229 24.66 52.70 31.34
N ARG A 230 24.90 51.42 30.99
CA ARG A 230 25.51 50.45 31.93
C ARG A 230 26.97 50.72 32.29
N ARG A 231 27.74 51.45 31.46
CA ARG A 231 29.14 51.80 31.77
C ARG A 231 29.31 53.14 32.51
N LEU A 232 28.27 53.96 32.60
CA LEU A 232 28.28 55.20 33.38
C LEU A 232 27.70 55.03 34.79
N VAL A 233 26.86 54.01 35.02
CA VAL A 233 26.38 53.67 36.37
C VAL A 233 27.45 52.93 37.18
N GLN A 234 28.32 52.13 36.55
CA GLN A 234 29.37 51.37 37.26
C GLN A 234 30.68 52.15 37.51
N ARG A 235 30.69 53.46 37.25
CA ARG A 235 31.81 54.37 37.60
C ARG A 235 31.40 55.50 38.54
N ARG A 236 30.16 55.54 39.01
CA ARG A 236 29.64 56.46 40.04
C ARG A 236 28.49 55.78 40.80
N SER A 237 28.79 54.73 41.58
CA SER A 237 28.23 54.44 42.91
C SER A 237 28.78 53.12 43.44
#